data_AF-A0A402AZ38-F1
#
_entry.id   AF-A0A402AZ38-F1
#
_cell.length_a   1.000
_cell.length_b   1.000
_cell.length_c   1.000
_cell.angle_alpha   90.00
_cell.angle_beta   90.00
_cell.angle_gamma   90.00
#
_symmetry.space_group_name_H-M   'P 1'
#
loop_
_entity.id
_entity.type
_entity.pdbx_description
1 polymer ?
#
loop_
_entity_poly.entity_id
_entity_poly.type
_entity_poly.pdbx_seq_one_letter_code
_entity_poly.pdbx_strand_id
1 'polypeptide(L)'
;MIALYFAAHYPEKLSKLVLIDAGAPYGWKTVEDQPVWLKNSVSRLGATTPSYAEYIAYLQAAPYLGPYWNAYLDLYFTHDVAQQEDGSVVSKVSLPGIIEEAMNAQQARPDEQWAHVQAPTLLLRAGQKLLYEHDQLLSDEAVQNIRQGISACQFQDFPSLNHYTIVFGVEPGPAEAIRSFIES
;
A
#
# COMPACT_ATOMS: atom_id res chain seq x y z
N MET A 1 -4.67 3.26 -6.50
CA MET A 1 -4.90 3.58 -7.93
C MET A 1 -6.38 3.58 -8.29
N ILE A 2 -7.14 2.53 -7.98
CA ILE A 2 -8.57 2.41 -8.32
C ILE A 2 -9.40 3.63 -7.86
N ALA A 3 -9.27 4.02 -6.58
CA ALA A 3 -10.02 5.16 -6.03
C ALA A 3 -9.67 6.50 -6.72
N LEU A 4 -8.40 6.70 -7.09
CA LEU A 4 -7.95 7.90 -7.81
C LEU A 4 -8.58 7.97 -9.20
N TYR A 5 -8.54 6.86 -9.95
CA TYR A 5 -9.18 6.77 -11.26
C TYR A 5 -10.69 7.04 -11.15
N PHE A 6 -11.36 6.41 -10.18
CA PHE A 6 -12.79 6.62 -9.97
C PHE A 6 -13.11 8.09 -9.65
N ALA A 7 -12.30 8.74 -8.81
CA ALA A 7 -12.47 10.15 -8.45
C ALA A 7 -12.28 11.12 -9.61
N ALA A 8 -11.36 10.81 -10.53
CA ALA A 8 -11.11 11.59 -11.73
C ALA A 8 -12.24 11.45 -12.77
N HIS A 9 -12.77 10.25 -12.94
CA HIS A 9 -13.72 9.94 -14.01
C HIS A 9 -15.20 10.03 -13.62
N TYR A 10 -15.51 9.98 -12.32
CA TYR A 10 -16.87 10.04 -11.79
C TYR A 10 -16.96 11.04 -10.62
N PRO A 11 -16.58 12.32 -10.84
CA PRO A 11 -16.46 13.32 -9.77
C PRO A 11 -17.76 13.56 -9.01
N GLU A 12 -18.92 13.29 -9.62
CA GLU A 12 -20.24 13.42 -8.99
C GLU A 12 -20.66 12.21 -8.13
N LYS A 13 -19.85 11.15 -8.06
CA LYS A 13 -20.17 9.90 -7.35
C LYS A 13 -19.51 9.76 -5.99
N LEU A 14 -18.65 10.69 -5.60
CA LEU A 14 -18.02 10.73 -4.28
C LEU A 14 -17.97 12.17 -3.76
N SER A 15 -17.98 12.33 -2.45
CA SER A 15 -17.80 13.62 -1.80
C SER A 15 -16.36 13.86 -1.34
N LYS A 16 -15.57 12.81 -1.11
CA LYS A 16 -14.21 12.86 -0.56
C LYS A 16 -13.37 11.69 -1.08
N LEU A 17 -12.08 11.93 -1.30
CA LEU A 17 -11.09 10.91 -1.66
C LEU A 17 -10.05 10.79 -0.54
N VAL A 18 -9.70 9.56 -0.17
CA VAL A 18 -8.57 9.29 0.73
C VAL A 18 -7.56 8.42 -0.01
N LEU A 19 -6.31 8.88 -0.07
CA LEU A 19 -5.17 8.15 -0.61
C LEU A 19 -4.24 7.81 0.56
N ILE A 20 -3.98 6.52 0.77
CA ILE A 20 -3.10 6.03 1.85
C ILE A 20 -1.86 5.43 1.21
N ASP A 21 -0.72 6.09 1.42
CA ASP A 21 0.61 5.72 0.93
C ASP A 21 0.64 5.34 -0.57
N ALA A 22 -0.14 6.08 -1.37
CA ALA A 22 -0.38 5.82 -2.77
C ALA A 22 -0.77 7.12 -3.49
N GLY A 23 -0.96 7.04 -4.81
CA GLY A 23 -1.48 8.16 -5.61
C GLY A 23 -0.54 8.67 -6.68
N ALA A 24 0.73 8.25 -6.65
CA ALA A 24 1.74 8.63 -7.64
C ALA A 24 2.21 7.46 -8.48
N PRO A 25 2.82 7.75 -9.66
CA PRO A 25 3.60 6.76 -10.38
C PRO A 25 4.74 6.25 -9.49
N TYR A 26 5.09 4.98 -9.64
CA TYR A 26 6.30 4.46 -9.02
C TYR A 26 7.53 5.08 -9.68
N GLY A 27 8.52 5.51 -8.88
CA GLY A 27 9.77 6.08 -9.38
C GLY A 27 10.76 5.07 -9.96
N TRP A 28 10.41 3.77 -9.95
CA TRP A 28 11.26 2.67 -10.39
C TRP A 28 11.23 2.53 -11.91
N LYS A 29 12.40 2.58 -12.55
CA LYS A 29 12.54 2.42 -14.01
C LYS A 29 12.87 0.99 -14.40
N THR A 30 13.54 0.26 -13.50
CA THR A 30 13.97 -1.12 -13.67
C THR A 30 13.50 -1.99 -12.49
N VAL A 31 13.61 -3.32 -12.64
CA VAL A 31 13.33 -4.26 -11.54
C VAL A 31 14.38 -4.11 -10.44
N GLU A 32 15.61 -3.72 -10.81
CA GLU A 32 16.71 -3.47 -9.90
C GLU A 32 16.40 -2.28 -8.97
N ASP A 33 15.70 -1.26 -9.47
CA ASP A 33 15.26 -0.08 -8.70
C ASP A 33 14.18 -0.40 -7.65
N GLN A 34 13.50 -1.55 -7.78
CA GLN A 34 12.44 -1.92 -6.84
C GLN A 34 13.01 -2.25 -5.45
N PRO A 35 12.32 -1.84 -4.38
CA PRO A 35 12.81 -2.04 -3.03
C PRO A 35 12.80 -3.53 -2.66
N VAL A 36 13.75 -3.93 -1.82
CA VAL A 36 13.94 -5.34 -1.45
C VAL A 36 12.73 -5.92 -0.72
N TRP A 37 12.02 -5.12 0.07
CA TRP A 37 10.82 -5.59 0.75
C TRP A 37 9.72 -5.98 -0.24
N LEU A 38 9.64 -5.31 -1.41
CA LEU A 38 8.68 -5.67 -2.46
C LEU A 38 9.07 -7.00 -3.11
N LYS A 39 10.37 -7.18 -3.39
CA LYS A 39 10.89 -8.46 -3.91
C LYS A 39 10.60 -9.63 -2.97
N ASN A 40 10.79 -9.44 -1.66
CA ASN A 40 10.44 -10.43 -0.63
C ASN A 40 8.92 -10.69 -0.58
N SER A 41 8.12 -9.65 -0.76
CA SER A 41 6.65 -9.77 -0.77
C SER A 41 6.17 -10.54 -1.99
N VAL A 42 6.80 -10.36 -3.16
CA VAL A 42 6.46 -11.06 -4.41
C VAL A 42 7.01 -12.49 -4.43
N SER A 43 8.20 -12.74 -3.89
CA SER A 43 8.83 -14.07 -3.94
C SER A 43 8.07 -15.14 -3.15
N ARG A 44 7.26 -14.74 -2.16
CA ARG A 44 6.37 -15.65 -1.42
C ARG A 44 5.16 -16.12 -2.25
N LEU A 45 4.83 -15.41 -3.33
CA LEU A 45 3.63 -15.69 -4.13
C LEU A 45 3.85 -16.94 -4.98
N GLY A 46 2.87 -17.85 -4.98
CA GLY A 46 2.96 -19.14 -5.68
C GLY A 46 3.90 -20.17 -5.03
N ALA A 47 4.65 -19.80 -3.98
CA ALA A 47 5.42 -20.74 -3.18
C ALA A 47 4.52 -21.43 -2.14
N THR A 48 4.74 -22.72 -1.93
CA THR A 48 4.07 -23.49 -0.86
C THR A 48 4.93 -23.43 0.40
N THR A 49 4.30 -23.13 1.54
CA THR A 49 4.93 -23.17 2.87
C THR A 49 4.43 -24.40 3.62
N PRO A 50 5.28 -25.19 4.30
CA PRO A 50 4.90 -26.48 4.88
C PRO A 50 3.74 -26.43 5.88
N SER A 51 3.53 -25.31 6.57
CA SER A 51 2.40 -25.11 7.46
C SER A 51 2.05 -23.63 7.63
N TYR A 52 0.84 -23.35 8.12
CA TYR A 52 0.44 -21.99 8.50
C TYR A 52 1.35 -21.40 9.60
N ALA A 53 1.80 -22.23 10.54
CA ALA A 53 2.69 -21.79 11.63
C ALA A 53 4.03 -21.30 11.10
N GLU A 54 4.62 -22.01 10.13
CA GLU A 54 5.86 -21.59 9.47
C GLU A 54 5.67 -20.32 8.64
N TYR A 55 4.52 -20.19 7.95
CA TYR A 55 4.18 -19.00 7.18
C TYR A 55 4.14 -17.74 8.06
N ILE A 56 3.44 -17.82 9.20
CA ILE A 56 3.36 -16.72 10.16
C ILE A 56 4.71 -16.45 10.81
N ALA A 57 5.47 -17.48 11.19
CA ALA A 57 6.80 -17.30 11.78
C ALA A 57 7.76 -16.56 10.83
N TYR A 58 7.71 -16.86 9.53
CA TYR A 58 8.48 -16.13 8.51
C TYR A 58 8.10 -14.64 8.46
N LEU A 59 6.80 -14.32 8.46
CA LEU A 59 6.33 -12.94 8.41
C LEU A 59 6.64 -12.16 9.70
N GLN A 60 6.50 -12.81 10.86
CA GLN A 60 6.86 -12.23 12.16
C GLN A 60 8.38 -11.98 12.30
N ALA A 61 9.21 -12.71 11.56
CA ALA A 61 10.65 -12.46 11.52
C ALA A 61 11.02 -11.26 10.63
N ALA A 62 10.13 -10.77 9.77
CA ALA A 62 10.42 -9.64 8.90
C ALA A 62 10.51 -8.33 9.70
N PRO A 63 11.57 -7.52 9.55
CA PRO A 63 11.81 -6.36 10.41
C PRO A 63 10.77 -5.24 10.25
N TYR A 64 10.07 -5.18 9.11
CA TYR A 64 9.01 -4.21 8.85
C TYR A 64 7.61 -4.69 9.27
N LEU A 65 7.48 -5.94 9.76
CA LEU A 65 6.21 -6.51 10.27
C LEU A 65 6.32 -6.94 11.74
N GLY A 66 7.35 -7.72 12.08
CA GLY A 66 7.53 -8.37 13.39
C GLY A 66 7.38 -7.45 14.60
N PRO A 67 8.13 -6.32 14.67
CA PRO A 67 8.02 -5.37 15.77
C PRO A 67 6.62 -4.74 15.93
N TYR A 68 5.79 -4.84 14.90
CA TYR A 68 4.47 -4.22 14.81
C TYR A 68 3.33 -5.23 14.83
N TRP A 69 3.65 -6.51 15.07
CA TRP A 69 2.68 -7.58 14.96
C TRP A 69 1.50 -7.39 15.91
N ASN A 70 0.28 -7.49 15.37
CA ASN A 70 -0.96 -7.30 16.11
C ASN A 70 -2.10 -8.12 15.49
N ALA A 71 -3.28 -8.06 16.12
CA ALA A 71 -4.45 -8.83 15.69
C ALA A 71 -4.94 -8.48 14.27
N TYR A 72 -4.68 -7.28 13.75
CA TYR A 72 -5.06 -6.90 12.39
C TYR A 72 -4.14 -7.53 11.34
N LEU A 73 -2.83 -7.59 11.63
CA LEU A 73 -1.88 -8.32 10.80
C LEU A 73 -2.16 -9.83 10.83
N ASP A 74 -2.48 -10.39 11.99
CA ASP A 74 -2.92 -11.79 12.10
C ASP A 74 -4.13 -12.06 11.19
N LEU A 75 -5.16 -11.22 11.29
CA LEU A 75 -6.38 -11.37 10.49
C LEU A 75 -6.09 -11.27 8.98
N TYR A 76 -5.26 -10.30 8.58
CA TYR A 76 -4.87 -10.10 7.19
C TYR A 76 -4.15 -11.33 6.64
N PHE A 77 -3.10 -11.80 7.31
CA PHE A 77 -2.30 -12.92 6.82
C PHE A 77 -3.01 -14.28 6.95
N THR A 78 -3.97 -14.42 7.87
CA THR A 78 -4.89 -15.57 7.89
C THR A 78 -5.67 -15.67 6.57
N HIS A 79 -6.14 -14.53 6.05
CA HIS A 79 -6.95 -14.51 4.83
C HIS A 79 -6.12 -14.51 3.55
N ASP A 80 -4.84 -14.13 3.64
CA ASP A 80 -3.92 -14.08 2.51
C ASP A 80 -3.55 -15.47 1.96
N VAL A 81 -3.73 -16.55 2.74
CA VAL A 81 -3.36 -17.92 2.33
C VAL A 81 -4.52 -18.89 2.28
N ALA A 82 -4.39 -19.92 1.44
CA ALA A 82 -5.28 -21.08 1.39
C ALA A 82 -4.54 -22.31 1.92
N GLN A 83 -5.19 -23.02 2.84
CA GLN A 83 -4.70 -24.30 3.35
C GLN A 83 -4.95 -25.42 2.33
N GLN A 84 -3.94 -26.26 2.12
CA GLN A 84 -3.99 -27.42 1.24
C GLN A 84 -4.34 -28.69 2.03
N GLU A 85 -4.71 -29.76 1.34
CA GLU A 85 -5.08 -31.04 1.96
C GLU A 85 -3.94 -31.67 2.78
N ASP A 86 -2.69 -31.42 2.38
CA ASP A 86 -1.49 -31.91 3.07
C ASP A 86 -1.07 -31.05 4.27
N GLY A 87 -1.84 -30.01 4.61
CA GLY A 87 -1.58 -29.09 5.72
C GLY A 87 -0.67 -27.91 5.36
N SER A 88 -0.09 -27.89 4.15
CA SER A 88 0.67 -26.76 3.65
C SER A 88 -0.23 -25.56 3.34
N VAL A 89 0.39 -24.39 3.13
CA VAL A 89 -0.32 -23.17 2.77
C VAL A 89 0.32 -22.51 1.55
N VAL A 90 -0.53 -21.86 0.73
CA VAL A 90 -0.11 -21.07 -0.43
C VAL A 90 -0.84 -19.73 -0.42
N SER A 91 -0.18 -18.65 -0.84
CA SER A 91 -0.86 -17.37 -0.99
C SER A 91 -2.00 -17.47 -2.00
N LYS A 92 -3.13 -16.83 -1.70
CA LYS A 92 -4.27 -16.68 -2.63
C LYS A 92 -4.00 -15.64 -3.72
N VAL A 93 -2.97 -14.81 -3.54
CA VAL A 93 -2.61 -13.79 -4.51
C VAL A 93 -2.04 -14.46 -5.77
N SER A 94 -2.60 -14.09 -6.92
CA SER A 94 -2.17 -14.60 -8.22
C SER A 94 -0.82 -14.00 -8.63
N LEU A 95 0.25 -14.79 -8.58
CA LEU A 95 1.56 -14.37 -9.12
C LEU A 95 1.46 -13.95 -10.60
N PRO A 96 0.78 -14.69 -11.49
CA PRO A 96 0.56 -14.24 -12.86
C PRO A 96 -0.14 -12.87 -12.94
N GLY A 97 -1.12 -12.61 -12.08
CA GLY A 97 -1.81 -11.33 -12.03
C GLY A 97 -0.91 -10.18 -11.57
N ILE A 98 -0.03 -10.41 -10.58
CA ILE A 98 0.96 -9.42 -10.16
C ILE A 98 1.98 -9.13 -11.27
N ILE A 99 2.41 -10.16 -12.02
CA ILE A 99 3.30 -9.98 -13.17
C ILE A 99 2.61 -9.16 -14.27
N GLU A 100 1.35 -9.48 -14.58
CA GLU A 100 0.55 -8.72 -15.54
C GLU A 100 0.40 -7.24 -15.12
N GLU A 101 0.06 -6.99 -13.86
CA GLU A 101 -0.05 -5.63 -13.31
C GLU A 101 1.28 -4.88 -13.42
N ALA A 102 2.40 -5.52 -13.08
CA ALA A 102 3.73 -4.92 -13.20
C ALA A 102 4.08 -4.57 -14.65
N MET A 103 3.76 -5.44 -15.62
CA MET A 103 3.98 -5.18 -17.05
C MET A 103 3.14 -4.01 -17.57
N ASN A 104 1.97 -3.79 -16.97
CA ASN A 104 1.02 -2.75 -17.39
C ASN A 104 1.03 -1.53 -16.46
N ALA A 105 1.91 -1.46 -15.47
CA ALA A 105 1.89 -0.42 -14.42
C ALA A 105 1.92 1.00 -14.99
N GLN A 106 2.62 1.21 -16.11
CA GLN A 106 2.71 2.51 -16.78
C GLN A 106 1.39 2.96 -17.41
N GLN A 107 0.45 2.05 -17.69
CA GLN A 107 -0.86 2.39 -18.25
C GLN A 107 -1.77 3.08 -17.22
N ALA A 108 -1.50 2.93 -15.92
CA ALA A 108 -2.31 3.53 -14.87
C ALA A 108 -2.25 5.07 -14.87
N ARG A 109 -1.15 5.66 -15.36
CA ARG A 109 -0.91 7.12 -15.50
C ARG A 109 -1.59 7.97 -14.41
N PRO A 110 -1.31 7.69 -13.11
CA PRO A 110 -2.02 8.32 -12.01
C PRO A 110 -1.80 9.83 -11.94
N ASP A 111 -0.64 10.29 -12.39
CA ASP A 111 -0.27 11.69 -12.54
C ASP A 111 -1.21 12.48 -13.44
N GLU A 112 -1.73 11.84 -14.48
CA GLU A 112 -2.68 12.46 -15.40
C GLU A 112 -4.09 12.53 -14.85
N GLN A 113 -4.39 11.73 -13.81
CA GLN A 113 -5.70 11.74 -13.17
C GLN A 113 -5.86 12.92 -12.23
N TRP A 114 -4.75 13.44 -11.66
CA TRP A 114 -4.79 14.41 -10.56
C TRP A 114 -5.60 15.67 -10.89
N ALA A 115 -5.40 16.25 -12.08
CA ALA A 115 -6.09 17.47 -12.50
C ALA A 115 -7.61 17.28 -12.68
N HIS A 116 -8.07 16.04 -12.82
CA HIS A 116 -9.49 15.70 -12.97
C HIS A 116 -10.18 15.41 -11.63
N VAL A 117 -9.42 15.27 -10.54
CA VAL A 117 -9.99 15.06 -9.20
C VAL A 117 -10.60 16.36 -8.67
N GLN A 118 -11.93 16.37 -8.54
CA GLN A 118 -12.69 17.51 -8.02
C GLN A 118 -13.02 17.37 -6.53
N ALA A 119 -13.07 16.13 -6.02
CA ALA A 119 -13.38 15.88 -4.63
C ALA A 119 -12.21 16.35 -3.73
N PRO A 120 -12.50 16.97 -2.57
CA PRO A 120 -11.52 17.13 -1.50
C PRO A 120 -10.78 15.82 -1.27
N THR A 121 -9.46 15.90 -1.17
CA THR A 121 -8.59 14.72 -1.07
C THR A 121 -7.73 14.82 0.18
N LEU A 122 -7.66 13.72 0.94
CA LEU A 122 -6.69 13.52 2.00
C LEU A 122 -5.61 12.54 1.51
N LEU A 123 -4.37 12.99 1.49
CA LEU A 123 -3.19 12.16 1.24
C LEU A 123 -2.50 11.84 2.57
N LEU A 124 -2.45 10.56 2.93
CA LEU A 124 -1.68 10.05 4.04
C LEU A 124 -0.41 9.37 3.52
N ARG A 125 0.73 9.61 4.15
CA ARG A 125 2.00 8.94 3.80
C ARG A 125 2.58 8.18 4.98
N ALA A 126 3.11 6.99 4.69
CA ALA A 126 3.95 6.24 5.61
C ALA A 126 5.41 6.74 5.49
N GLY A 127 5.87 7.50 6.48
CA GLY A 127 7.19 8.11 6.46
C GLY A 127 8.30 7.17 6.94
N GLN A 128 7.98 6.03 7.54
CA GLN A 128 8.97 5.06 8.00
C GLN A 128 9.46 4.18 6.83
N LYS A 129 10.78 4.07 6.71
CA LYS A 129 11.49 3.08 5.89
C LYS A 129 11.25 1.64 6.36
N LEU A 130 11.34 0.68 5.43
CA LEU A 130 11.08 -0.73 5.72
C LEU A 130 12.38 -1.52 5.99
N LEU A 131 13.39 -1.35 5.14
CA LEU A 131 14.67 -2.08 5.19
C LEU A 131 15.87 -1.16 4.98
N TYR A 132 15.80 -0.24 4.01
CA TYR A 132 16.92 0.59 3.58
C TYR A 132 16.54 2.07 3.55
N GLU A 133 17.55 2.94 3.43
CA GLU A 133 17.29 4.35 3.16
C GLU A 133 16.53 4.51 1.83
N HIS A 134 15.56 5.41 1.81
CA HIS A 134 14.76 5.77 0.64
C HIS A 134 13.94 4.62 0.02
N ASP A 135 13.63 3.57 0.79
CA ASP A 135 12.81 2.45 0.32
C ASP A 135 11.31 2.59 0.60
N GLN A 136 10.89 3.79 1.04
CA GLN A 136 9.49 4.15 1.22
C GLN A 136 8.76 4.08 -0.13
N LEU A 137 7.49 3.71 -0.11
CA LEU A 137 6.70 3.59 -1.33
C LEU A 137 6.43 4.97 -1.95
N LEU A 138 6.07 5.94 -1.12
CA LEU A 138 5.80 7.31 -1.55
C LEU A 138 6.96 8.24 -1.15
N SER A 139 7.64 8.83 -2.14
CA SER A 139 8.72 9.79 -1.91
C SER A 139 8.20 11.19 -1.55
N ASP A 140 9.06 12.04 -0.99
CA ASP A 140 8.72 13.45 -0.74
C ASP A 140 8.33 14.17 -2.04
N GLU A 141 9.06 13.90 -3.12
CA GLU A 141 8.77 14.46 -4.45
C GLU A 141 7.39 14.03 -4.95
N ALA A 142 7.04 12.75 -4.80
CA ALA A 142 5.74 12.23 -5.19
C ALA A 142 4.60 12.90 -4.41
N VAL A 143 4.78 13.11 -3.10
CA VAL A 143 3.82 13.87 -2.27
C VAL A 143 3.64 15.29 -2.80
N GLN A 144 4.73 16.00 -3.10
CA GLN A 144 4.61 17.37 -3.62
C GLN A 144 3.90 17.41 -4.97
N ASN A 145 4.20 16.45 -5.86
CA ASN A 145 3.57 16.37 -7.18
C ASN A 145 2.06 16.11 -7.06
N ILE A 146 1.62 15.18 -6.21
CA ILE A 146 0.19 14.94 -5.96
C ILE A 146 -0.48 16.22 -5.43
N ARG A 147 0.13 16.90 -4.45
CA ARG A 147 -0.43 18.11 -3.83
C ARG A 147 -0.54 19.28 -4.79
N GLN A 148 0.35 19.35 -5.78
CA GLN A 148 0.29 20.35 -6.86
C GLN A 148 -0.74 19.97 -7.93
N GLY A 149 -0.89 18.67 -8.21
CA GLY A 149 -1.80 18.16 -9.24
C GLY A 149 -3.28 18.14 -8.82
N ILE A 150 -3.57 17.86 -7.53
CA ILE A 150 -4.94 17.80 -7.00
C ILE A 150 -5.27 19.12 -6.30
N SER A 151 -6.24 19.85 -6.85
CA SER A 151 -6.60 21.22 -6.43
C SER A 151 -6.93 21.38 -4.93
N ALA A 152 -7.56 20.38 -4.31
CA ALA A 152 -7.96 20.38 -2.91
C ALA A 152 -7.34 19.19 -2.15
N CYS A 153 -6.01 19.16 -2.04
CA CYS A 153 -5.29 18.07 -1.36
C CYS A 153 -4.76 18.49 0.02
N GLN A 154 -5.34 17.91 1.06
CA GLN A 154 -4.77 17.89 2.41
C GLN A 154 -3.71 16.78 2.50
N PHE A 155 -2.66 17.01 3.27
CA PHE A 155 -1.56 16.05 3.42
C PHE A 155 -1.20 15.86 4.89
N GLN A 156 -0.99 14.62 5.28
CA GLN A 156 -0.47 14.26 6.59
C GLN A 156 0.56 13.13 6.49
N ASP A 157 1.73 13.36 7.06
CA ASP A 157 2.85 12.42 7.11
C ASP A 157 2.85 11.68 8.46
N PHE A 158 3.07 10.36 8.43
CA PHE A 158 3.22 9.53 9.62
C PHE A 158 4.64 8.93 9.67
N PRO A 159 5.62 9.63 10.27
CA PRO A 159 7.03 9.23 10.21
C PRO A 159 7.35 7.96 11.00
N SER A 160 6.50 7.58 11.96
CA SER A 160 6.61 6.35 12.75
C SER A 160 6.03 5.12 12.05
N LEU A 161 5.30 5.30 10.94
CA LEU A 161 4.55 4.24 10.27
C LEU A 161 5.14 3.90 8.91
N ASN A 162 5.19 2.60 8.61
CA ASN A 162 5.58 2.06 7.32
C ASN A 162 4.33 1.70 6.49
N HIS A 163 4.56 1.25 5.26
CA HIS A 163 3.51 0.94 4.29
C HIS A 163 2.41 0.01 4.83
N TYR A 164 2.75 -0.93 5.72
CA TYR A 164 1.79 -1.82 6.37
C TYR A 164 1.14 -1.14 7.58
N THR A 165 1.95 -0.56 8.47
CA THR A 165 1.47 -0.10 9.78
C THR A 165 0.58 1.14 9.72
N ILE A 166 0.64 1.92 8.62
CA ILE A 166 -0.31 3.00 8.35
C ILE A 166 -1.76 2.49 8.16
N VAL A 167 -1.93 1.23 7.76
CA VAL A 167 -3.24 0.59 7.57
C VAL A 167 -3.61 -0.29 8.76
N PHE A 168 -2.66 -1.03 9.32
CA PHE A 168 -2.92 -2.07 10.33
C PHE A 168 -2.91 -1.58 11.78
N GLY A 169 -3.29 -0.31 12.02
CA GLY A 169 -3.75 0.16 13.34
C GLY A 169 -2.71 0.04 14.47
N VAL A 170 -1.44 0.33 14.20
CA VAL A 170 -0.38 0.35 15.23
C VAL A 170 -0.50 1.61 16.12
N GLU A 171 -1.00 2.71 15.56
CA GLU A 171 -1.31 3.94 16.28
C GLU A 171 -2.64 4.51 15.74
N PRO A 172 -3.38 5.34 16.52
CA PRO A 172 -4.71 5.80 16.11
C PRO A 172 -4.69 6.90 15.04
N GLY A 173 -3.53 7.54 14.84
CA GLY A 173 -3.38 8.75 14.02
C GLY A 173 -3.99 8.67 12.61
N PRO A 174 -3.69 7.64 11.78
CA PRO A 174 -4.29 7.52 10.46
C PRO A 174 -5.83 7.45 10.50
N ALA A 175 -6.41 6.70 11.44
CA ALA A 175 -7.86 6.56 11.57
C ALA A 175 -8.53 7.86 12.06
N GLU A 176 -7.89 8.57 12.99
CA GLU A 176 -8.35 9.88 13.47
C GLU A 176 -8.28 10.95 12.37
N ALA A 177 -7.22 10.95 11.56
CA ALA A 177 -7.09 11.84 10.41
C ALA A 177 -8.19 11.59 9.37
N ILE A 178 -8.44 10.32 9.04
CA ILE A 178 -9.52 9.93 8.12
C ILE A 178 -10.89 10.34 8.68
N ARG A 179 -11.16 10.05 9.96
CA ARG A 179 -12.42 10.44 10.61
C ARG A 179 -12.64 11.94 10.56
N SER A 180 -11.65 12.72 11.01
CA SER A 180 -11.72 14.18 11.03
C SER A 180 -11.96 14.74 9.64
N PHE A 181 -11.27 14.20 8.63
CA PHE A 181 -11.45 14.59 7.24
C PHE A 181 -12.83 14.21 6.69
N ILE A 182 -13.40 13.08 7.08
CA ILE A 182 -14.75 12.67 6.65
C ILE A 182 -15.83 13.53 7.33
N GLU A 183 -15.63 13.95 8.57
CA GLU A 183 -16.60 14.71 9.37
C GLU A 183 -16.59 16.23 9.11
N SER A 184 -15.52 16.78 8.53
CA SER A 184 -15.40 18.22 8.19
C SER A 184 -16.29 18.67 7.04
#